data_AF-A0A4U9W7J5-F1
#
_entry.id   AF-A0A4U9W7J5-F1
#
_cell.length_a   1.000
_cell.length_b   1.000
_cell.length_c   1.000
_cell.angle_alpha   90.00
_cell.angle_beta   90.00
_cell.angle_gamma   90.00
#
_symmetry.space_group_name_H-M   'P 1'
#
loop_
_entity.id
_entity.type
_entity.pdbx_description
1 polymer ?
#
loop_
_entity_poly.entity_id
_entity_poly.type
_entity_poly.pdbx_seq_one_letter_code
_entity_poly.pdbx_strand_id
1 'polypeptide(L)'
;MNTTIKIALTTFLFSIVSVIAFAQTGKYKCMIQMNAYQGEKAYVIISLINPKGAYEKTLAVLGPDKQWYNTLKEWYKFQSKTKEKLNAVTGASVGGGDRAIRTLEIDESKFNKGYKLRFESAVEEQNYHTAEVEIPLTKSAITEKASGKGYIRLVKLSKIQ
;
A
#
# COMPACT_ATOMS: atom_id res chain seq x y z
N MET A 1 -6.95 58.54 49.85
CA MET A 1 -8.01 57.59 49.45
C MET A 1 -7.69 57.14 48.02
N ASN A 2 -7.77 55.83 47.77
CA ASN A 2 -7.70 55.12 46.49
C ASN A 2 -6.32 54.62 46.06
N THR A 3 -6.06 53.35 45.71
CA THR A 3 -6.69 52.04 45.97
C THR A 3 -5.60 51.03 45.56
N THR A 4 -5.13 50.21 46.49
CA THR A 4 -4.38 48.98 46.21
C THR A 4 -5.35 47.97 45.60
N ILE A 5 -5.05 47.24 44.51
CA ILE A 5 -5.54 45.86 44.26
C ILE A 5 -4.76 45.19 43.09
N LYS A 6 -3.85 44.30 43.51
CA LYS A 6 -3.61 42.92 43.08
C LYS A 6 -3.39 42.57 41.59
N ILE A 7 -2.12 42.30 41.30
CA ILE A 7 -1.55 41.22 40.47
C ILE A 7 -2.60 40.22 39.93
N ALA A 8 -2.73 40.17 38.61
CA ALA A 8 -3.24 38.99 37.89
C ALA A 8 -2.28 38.69 36.73
N LEU A 9 -1.23 37.94 37.05
CA LEU A 9 -0.32 37.35 36.08
C LEU A 9 -1.04 36.17 35.43
N THR A 10 -1.77 36.41 34.35
CA THR A 10 -2.44 35.36 33.59
C THR A 10 -1.41 34.67 32.68
N THR A 11 -0.57 33.80 33.27
CA THR A 11 0.25 32.87 32.50
C THR A 11 -0.65 31.88 31.78
N PHE A 12 -0.87 32.12 30.48
CA PHE A 12 -1.51 31.18 29.57
C PHE A 12 -0.55 30.02 29.32
N LEU A 13 -0.65 28.95 30.11
CA LEU A 13 0.12 27.73 29.90
C LEU A 13 -0.50 26.97 28.71
N PHE A 14 0.03 27.21 27.51
CA PHE A 14 -0.31 26.46 26.31
C PHE A 14 0.33 25.07 26.46
N SER A 15 -0.38 24.13 27.08
CA SER A 15 0.04 22.73 27.17
C SER A 15 0.01 22.13 25.75
N ILE A 16 1.16 22.09 25.08
CA ILE A 16 1.32 21.32 23.84
C ILE A 16 1.23 19.84 24.22
N VAL A 17 0.03 19.27 24.10
CA VAL A 17 -0.15 17.82 24.16
C VAL A 17 0.42 17.27 22.85
N SER A 18 1.69 16.89 22.89
CA SER A 18 2.31 16.08 21.85
C SER A 18 1.61 14.73 21.85
N VAL A 19 0.67 14.53 20.93
CA VAL A 19 0.05 13.23 20.71
C VAL A 19 1.13 12.32 20.14
N ILE A 20 1.73 11.48 20.99
CA ILE A 20 2.60 10.40 20.54
C ILE A 20 1.69 9.39 19.84
N ALA A 21 1.51 9.56 18.53
CA ALA A 21 0.86 8.56 17.71
C ALA A 21 1.79 7.35 17.64
N PHE A 22 1.50 6.32 18.42
CA PHE A 22 2.14 5.02 18.23
C PHE A 22 1.85 4.58 16.80
N ALA A 23 2.90 4.28 16.04
CA ALA A 23 2.77 3.72 14.71
C ALA A 23 2.14 2.33 14.85
N GLN A 24 0.82 2.27 14.69
CA GLN A 24 0.07 1.03 14.73
C GLN A 24 0.13 0.40 13.34
N THR A 25 0.88 -0.69 13.19
CA THR A 25 0.87 -1.49 11.96
C THR A 25 -0.34 -2.43 12.02
N GLY A 26 -1.28 -2.25 11.10
CA GLY A 26 -2.40 -3.15 10.90
C GLY A 26 -2.05 -4.28 9.94
N LYS A 27 -2.52 -5.50 10.21
CA LYS A 27 -2.38 -6.63 9.30
C LYS A 27 -3.64 -6.79 8.47
N TYR A 28 -3.48 -6.90 7.16
CA TYR A 28 -4.58 -7.01 6.21
C TYR A 28 -4.41 -8.23 5.34
N LYS A 29 -5.40 -9.13 5.35
CA LYS A 29 -5.48 -10.20 4.37
C LYS A 29 -5.94 -9.61 3.04
N CYS A 30 -5.06 -9.58 2.07
CA CYS A 30 -5.30 -9.15 0.70
C CYS A 30 -5.54 -10.38 -0.18
N MET A 31 -6.74 -10.49 -0.73
CA MET A 31 -7.09 -11.47 -1.76
C MET A 31 -7.06 -10.81 -3.13
N ILE A 32 -6.37 -11.45 -4.07
CA ILE A 32 -6.30 -11.05 -5.48
C ILE A 32 -6.91 -12.19 -6.30
N GLN A 33 -7.88 -11.86 -7.13
CA GLN A 33 -8.47 -12.76 -8.11
C GLN A 33 -8.02 -12.32 -9.50
N MET A 34 -7.44 -13.22 -10.27
CA MET A 34 -7.04 -12.96 -11.65
C MET A 34 -8.20 -13.18 -12.62
N ASN A 35 -8.20 -12.44 -13.72
CA ASN A 35 -8.98 -12.76 -14.91
C ASN A 35 -8.47 -14.06 -15.53
N ALA A 36 -9.34 -14.77 -16.23
CA ALA A 36 -8.89 -15.89 -17.07
C ALA A 36 -8.11 -15.31 -18.25
N TYR A 37 -6.86 -15.70 -18.40
CA TYR A 37 -5.99 -15.35 -19.51
C TYR A 37 -5.11 -16.54 -19.86
N GLN A 38 -4.52 -16.52 -21.06
CA GLN A 38 -3.57 -17.53 -21.52
C GLN A 38 -2.14 -17.01 -21.39
N GLY A 39 -1.19 -17.90 -21.09
CA GLY A 39 0.23 -17.58 -20.93
C GLY A 39 0.76 -17.88 -19.54
N GLU A 40 1.96 -17.38 -19.27
CA GLU A 40 2.67 -17.59 -18.01
C GLU A 40 1.99 -16.92 -16.81
N LYS A 41 2.38 -17.33 -15.60
CA LYS A 41 1.83 -16.76 -14.38
C LYS A 41 2.24 -15.29 -14.24
N ALA A 42 1.25 -14.43 -14.01
CA ALA A 42 1.45 -13.02 -13.82
C ALA A 42 2.31 -12.72 -12.58
N TYR A 43 3.20 -11.75 -12.75
CA TYR A 43 3.83 -11.03 -11.67
C TYR A 43 2.86 -9.96 -11.18
N VAL A 44 2.71 -9.83 -9.86
CA VAL A 44 1.89 -8.78 -9.24
C VAL A 44 2.67 -8.09 -8.14
N ILE A 45 2.73 -6.77 -8.21
CA ILE A 45 3.36 -5.92 -7.19
C ILE A 45 2.30 -5.15 -6.44
N ILE A 46 2.44 -5.10 -5.12
CA ILE A 46 1.60 -4.24 -4.26
C ILE A 46 2.52 -3.19 -3.63
N SER A 47 2.30 -1.92 -3.99
CA SER A 47 3.09 -0.79 -3.49
C SER A 47 2.26 0.16 -2.65
N LEU A 48 2.87 0.74 -1.62
CA LEU A 48 2.37 1.93 -0.95
C LEU A 48 2.78 3.16 -1.76
N ILE A 49 1.79 3.95 -2.17
CA ILE A 49 1.98 5.21 -2.90
C ILE A 49 1.59 6.37 -1.97
N ASN A 50 2.47 7.36 -1.89
CA ASN A 50 2.25 8.55 -1.07
C ASN A 50 1.31 9.57 -1.75
N PRO A 51 0.87 10.62 -1.04
CA PRO A 51 -0.08 11.60 -1.57
C PRO A 51 0.44 12.40 -2.78
N LYS A 52 1.76 12.41 -2.99
CA LYS A 52 2.41 13.04 -4.15
C LYS A 52 2.47 12.10 -5.37
N GLY A 53 1.91 10.89 -5.26
CA GLY A 53 1.92 9.88 -6.31
C GLY A 53 3.22 9.09 -6.43
N ALA A 54 4.16 9.28 -5.51
CA ALA A 54 5.45 8.58 -5.52
C ALA A 54 5.39 7.26 -4.72
N TYR A 55 6.16 6.28 -5.17
CA TYR A 55 6.39 5.03 -4.46
C TYR A 55 7.06 5.30 -3.11
N GLU A 56 6.52 4.70 -2.06
CA GLU A 56 7.08 4.79 -0.71
C GLU A 56 7.63 3.45 -0.23
N LYS A 57 6.94 2.33 -0.51
CA LYS A 57 7.33 1.00 -0.03
C LYS A 57 6.74 -0.11 -0.89
N THR A 58 7.50 -1.16 -1.14
CA THR A 58 6.97 -2.44 -1.67
C THR A 58 6.37 -3.27 -0.53
N LEU A 59 5.08 -3.58 -0.61
CA LEU A 59 4.35 -4.35 0.42
C LEU A 59 4.26 -5.84 0.10
N ALA A 60 4.21 -6.20 -1.18
CA ALA A 60 4.22 -7.60 -1.63
C ALA A 60 4.75 -7.71 -3.05
N VAL A 61 5.41 -8.84 -3.33
CA VAL A 61 5.85 -9.26 -4.65
C VAL A 61 5.34 -10.69 -4.90
N LEU A 62 4.48 -10.86 -5.89
CA LEU A 62 4.02 -12.16 -6.35
C LEU A 62 4.74 -12.43 -7.67
N GLY A 63 5.73 -13.33 -7.64
CA GLY A 63 6.70 -13.52 -8.69
C GLY A 63 8.10 -13.60 -8.08
N PRO A 64 8.66 -14.80 -7.90
CA PRO A 64 9.92 -14.95 -7.16
C PRO A 64 11.18 -14.72 -8.01
N ASP A 65 11.06 -14.82 -9.33
CA ASP A 65 12.21 -14.75 -10.22
C ASP A 65 12.54 -13.31 -10.60
N LYS A 66 13.73 -12.89 -10.20
CA LYS A 66 14.21 -11.51 -10.37
C LYS A 66 14.49 -11.15 -11.81
N GLN A 67 14.71 -12.14 -12.69
CA GLN A 67 14.99 -11.86 -14.10
C GLN A 67 13.81 -11.14 -14.79
N TRP A 68 12.59 -11.37 -14.29
CA TRP A 68 11.36 -10.80 -14.82
C TRP A 68 10.91 -9.50 -14.14
N TYR A 69 11.64 -9.01 -13.13
CA TYR A 69 11.25 -7.79 -12.42
C TYR A 69 11.26 -6.54 -13.31
N ASN A 70 12.11 -6.53 -14.34
CA ASN A 70 12.19 -5.46 -15.34
C ASN A 70 10.92 -5.31 -16.19
N THR A 71 10.03 -6.31 -16.22
CA THR A 71 8.74 -6.23 -16.92
C THR A 71 7.78 -5.25 -16.21
N LEU A 72 7.91 -5.09 -14.90
CA LEU A 72 7.16 -4.16 -14.06
C LEU A 72 7.86 -2.80 -14.02
N LYS A 73 7.88 -2.10 -15.16
CA LYS A 73 8.81 -0.99 -15.46
C LYS A 73 8.88 0.11 -14.38
N GLU A 74 7.73 0.63 -13.92
CA GLU A 74 7.72 1.74 -12.96
C GLU A 74 8.14 1.30 -11.55
N TRP A 75 7.60 0.18 -11.07
CA TRP A 75 8.07 -0.40 -9.81
C TRP A 75 9.55 -0.77 -9.87
N TYR A 76 10.02 -1.37 -10.96
CA TYR A 76 11.42 -1.75 -11.11
C TYR A 76 12.35 -0.54 -11.06
N LYS A 77 11.98 0.57 -11.71
CA LYS A 77 12.71 1.84 -11.60
C LYS A 77 12.79 2.34 -10.16
N PHE A 78 11.74 2.19 -9.37
CA PHE A 78 11.77 2.50 -7.94
C PHE A 78 12.69 1.54 -7.19
N GLN A 79 12.50 0.23 -7.35
CA GLN A 79 13.24 -0.83 -6.66
C GLN A 79 14.74 -0.82 -6.98
N SER A 80 15.14 -0.53 -8.22
CA SER A 80 16.56 -0.42 -8.61
C SER A 80 17.27 0.74 -7.90
N LYS A 81 16.53 1.80 -7.54
CA LYS A 81 17.06 2.96 -6.79
C LYS A 81 17.09 2.71 -5.29
N THR A 82 16.00 2.19 -4.74
CA THR A 82 15.85 1.99 -3.29
C THR A 82 16.53 0.72 -2.77
N LYS A 83 16.63 -0.31 -3.62
CA LYS A 83 17.20 -1.63 -3.30
C LYS A 83 16.58 -2.25 -2.06
N GLU A 84 15.25 -2.17 -1.93
CA GLU A 84 14.53 -2.73 -0.78
C GLU A 84 14.80 -4.24 -0.66
N LYS A 85 14.83 -4.75 0.57
CA LYS A 85 14.94 -6.19 0.84
C LYS A 85 13.59 -6.86 0.62
N LEU A 86 13.46 -7.60 -0.48
CA LEU A 86 12.17 -8.18 -0.90
C LEU A 86 11.89 -9.57 -0.33
N ASN A 87 12.89 -10.28 0.21
CA ASN A 87 12.76 -11.70 0.60
C ASN A 87 11.58 -11.99 1.54
N ALA A 88 11.23 -11.07 2.43
CA ALA A 88 10.13 -11.24 3.39
C ALA A 88 8.73 -10.98 2.79
N VAL A 89 8.66 -10.32 1.63
CA VAL A 89 7.41 -9.90 0.97
C VAL A 89 7.20 -10.58 -0.38
N THR A 90 8.14 -11.42 -0.82
CA THR A 90 8.08 -12.17 -2.07
C THR A 90 7.39 -13.53 -1.90
N GLY A 91 6.62 -13.96 -2.89
CA GLY A 91 6.28 -15.36 -3.08
C GLY A 91 5.80 -15.67 -4.49
N ALA A 92 5.03 -16.75 -4.68
CA ALA A 92 4.66 -17.25 -6.01
C ALA A 92 3.88 -16.23 -6.86
N SER A 93 4.15 -16.25 -8.18
CA SER A 93 3.34 -15.62 -9.24
C SER A 93 1.97 -16.29 -9.35
N VAL A 94 1.03 -15.63 -10.04
CA VAL A 94 -0.40 -16.02 -10.03
C VAL A 94 -0.89 -16.36 -11.43
N GLY A 95 -1.44 -17.56 -11.62
CA GLY A 95 -1.97 -18.00 -12.90
C GLY A 95 -3.26 -17.27 -13.32
N GLY A 96 -3.59 -17.36 -14.60
CA GLY A 96 -4.87 -16.90 -15.13
C GLY A 96 -6.03 -17.64 -14.48
N GLY A 97 -7.01 -16.89 -13.98
CA GLY A 97 -8.17 -17.43 -13.25
C GLY A 97 -7.91 -17.81 -11.78
N ASP A 98 -6.65 -17.87 -11.36
CA ASP A 98 -6.28 -18.24 -9.98
C ASP A 98 -6.54 -17.12 -8.96
N ARG A 99 -6.45 -17.49 -7.69
CA ARG A 99 -6.43 -16.58 -6.54
C ARG A 99 -5.09 -16.61 -5.84
N ALA A 100 -4.67 -15.44 -5.36
CA ALA A 100 -3.58 -15.31 -4.42
C ALA A 100 -4.03 -14.61 -3.14
N ILE A 101 -3.44 -14.99 -2.02
CA ILE A 101 -3.66 -14.37 -0.71
C ILE A 101 -2.32 -13.92 -0.14
N ARG A 102 -2.26 -12.68 0.33
CA ARG A 102 -1.11 -12.12 1.05
C ARG A 102 -1.55 -11.40 2.30
N THR A 103 -0.74 -11.48 3.35
CA THR A 103 -0.88 -10.58 4.50
C THR A 103 -0.04 -9.34 4.22
N LEU A 104 -0.67 -8.18 4.24
CA LEU A 104 -0.02 -6.88 4.11
C LEU A 104 0.08 -6.25 5.49
N GLU A 105 1.26 -5.75 5.81
CA GLU A 105 1.49 -4.91 6.98
C GLU A 105 1.44 -3.45 6.55
N ILE A 106 0.42 -2.73 7.02
CA ILE A 106 0.16 -1.34 6.63
C ILE A 106 0.23 -0.47 7.87
N ASP A 107 1.06 0.58 7.82
CA ASP A 107 1.11 1.60 8.86
C ASP A 107 -0.22 2.38 8.86
N GLU A 108 -1.02 2.19 9.92
CA GLU A 108 -2.32 2.81 10.05
C GLU A 108 -2.23 4.33 10.22
N SER A 109 -1.05 4.86 10.58
CA SER A 109 -0.82 6.30 10.60
C SER A 109 -0.93 6.94 9.22
N LYS A 110 -0.88 6.16 8.13
CA LYS A 110 -1.02 6.63 6.74
C LYS A 110 -2.46 6.75 6.28
N PHE A 111 -3.41 6.19 7.02
CA PHE A 111 -4.83 6.25 6.67
C PHE A 111 -5.36 7.69 6.68
N ASN A 112 -6.26 7.99 5.75
CA ASN A 112 -6.89 9.30 5.55
C ASN A 112 -5.91 10.45 5.31
N LYS A 113 -4.66 10.15 4.93
CA LYS A 113 -3.64 11.15 4.57
C LYS A 113 -3.38 11.28 3.07
N GLY A 114 -4.23 10.67 2.23
CA GLY A 114 -4.08 10.67 0.76
C GLY A 114 -3.17 9.56 0.21
N TYR A 115 -2.75 8.62 1.04
CA TYR A 115 -2.02 7.44 0.60
C TYR A 115 -2.94 6.44 -0.11
N LYS A 116 -2.36 5.59 -0.95
CA LYS A 116 -3.08 4.50 -1.61
C LYS A 116 -2.21 3.26 -1.78
N LEU A 117 -2.86 2.11 -1.89
CA LEU A 117 -2.25 0.91 -2.45
C LEU A 117 -2.33 0.99 -3.98
N ARG A 118 -1.25 0.63 -4.66
CA ARG A 118 -1.23 0.41 -6.11
C ARG A 118 -0.83 -1.01 -6.40
N PHE A 119 -1.61 -1.64 -7.28
CA PHE A 119 -1.33 -2.96 -7.83
C PHE A 119 -0.86 -2.79 -9.26
N GLU A 120 0.28 -3.39 -9.56
CA GLU A 120 0.79 -3.51 -10.92
C GLU A 120 0.85 -4.98 -11.30
N SER A 121 0.63 -5.29 -12.57
CA SER A 121 0.73 -6.65 -13.07
C SER A 121 1.45 -6.72 -14.41
N ALA A 122 2.14 -7.82 -14.64
CA ALA A 122 2.73 -8.16 -15.93
C ALA A 122 2.71 -9.67 -16.12
N VAL A 123 2.44 -10.13 -17.34
CA VAL A 123 2.68 -11.52 -17.75
C VAL A 123 3.90 -11.51 -18.67
N GLU A 124 4.78 -12.50 -18.51
CA GLU A 124 5.99 -12.65 -19.32
C GLU A 124 5.63 -12.60 -20.81
N GLU A 125 6.38 -11.79 -21.58
CA GLU A 125 6.15 -11.54 -23.02
C GLU A 125 4.76 -10.98 -23.38
N GLN A 126 4.03 -10.41 -22.42
CA GLN A 126 2.74 -9.77 -22.66
C GLN A 126 2.66 -8.34 -22.09
N ASN A 127 1.44 -7.88 -21.79
CA ASN A 127 1.18 -6.52 -21.35
C ASN A 127 1.70 -6.28 -19.93
N TYR A 128 2.01 -5.01 -19.65
CA TYR A 128 2.28 -4.51 -18.32
C TYR A 128 1.23 -3.46 -17.97
N HIS A 129 0.61 -3.59 -16.81
CA HIS A 129 -0.40 -2.68 -16.29
C HIS A 129 0.11 -2.00 -15.01
N THR A 130 0.55 -0.74 -15.12
CA THR A 130 1.17 0.02 -14.01
C THR A 130 0.22 0.33 -12.86
N ALA A 131 -1.00 0.76 -13.13
CA ALA A 131 -1.97 1.18 -12.12
C ALA A 131 -3.28 0.43 -12.32
N GLU A 132 -3.20 -0.88 -12.23
CA GLU A 132 -4.32 -1.74 -12.57
C GLU A 132 -5.44 -1.65 -11.53
N VAL A 133 -5.06 -1.67 -10.25
CA VAL A 133 -5.95 -1.41 -9.12
C VAL A 133 -5.29 -0.36 -8.23
N GLU A 134 -6.07 0.63 -7.83
CA GLU A 134 -5.68 1.59 -6.80
C GLU A 134 -6.75 1.64 -5.71
N ILE A 135 -6.32 1.51 -4.45
CA ILE A 135 -7.22 1.51 -3.29
C ILE A 135 -6.77 2.62 -2.35
N PRO A 136 -7.57 3.69 -2.15
CA PRO A 136 -7.27 4.71 -1.16
C PRO A 136 -7.14 4.10 0.23
N LEU A 137 -6.10 4.49 0.99
CA LEU A 137 -5.97 4.10 2.40
C LEU A 137 -6.95 4.94 3.25
N THR A 138 -8.23 4.63 3.14
CA THR A 138 -9.29 5.16 4.00
C THR A 138 -10.02 3.99 4.65
N LYS A 139 -10.61 4.23 5.82
CA LYS A 139 -11.31 3.16 6.56
C LYS A 139 -12.51 2.60 5.78
N SER A 140 -13.18 3.42 4.98
CA SER A 140 -14.30 3.00 4.12
C SER A 140 -13.81 2.24 2.90
N ALA A 141 -12.83 2.75 2.16
CA ALA A 141 -12.41 2.16 0.88
C ALA A 141 -11.56 0.89 1.02
N ILE A 142 -10.78 0.74 2.11
CA ILE A 142 -9.79 -0.36 2.18
C ILE A 142 -10.43 -1.75 2.20
N THR A 143 -11.67 -1.88 2.68
CA THR A 143 -12.38 -3.17 2.76
C THR A 143 -13.34 -3.40 1.60
N GLU A 144 -13.53 -2.40 0.74
CA GLU A 144 -14.34 -2.50 -0.46
C GLU A 144 -13.67 -3.41 -1.50
N LYS A 145 -14.51 -3.93 -2.40
CA LYS A 145 -14.06 -4.69 -3.56
C LYS A 145 -13.56 -3.71 -4.62
N ALA A 146 -12.31 -3.82 -5.01
CA ALA A 146 -11.72 -3.02 -6.08
C ALA A 146 -11.54 -3.87 -7.34
N SER A 147 -12.14 -3.45 -8.45
CA SER A 147 -12.05 -4.16 -9.74
C SER A 147 -10.80 -3.71 -10.50
N GLY A 148 -10.08 -4.64 -11.10
CA GLY A 148 -8.94 -4.35 -11.97
C GLY A 148 -9.37 -4.17 -13.43
N LYS A 149 -8.43 -3.71 -14.26
CA LYS A 149 -8.65 -3.36 -15.67
C LYS A 149 -7.79 -4.19 -16.65
N GLY A 150 -7.00 -5.14 -16.16
CA GLY A 150 -6.06 -5.96 -16.93
C GLY A 150 -6.09 -7.43 -16.45
N TYR A 151 -4.97 -7.96 -15.97
CA TYR A 151 -4.89 -9.35 -15.48
C TYR A 151 -5.60 -9.60 -14.15
N ILE A 152 -5.70 -8.60 -13.28
CA ILE A 152 -6.43 -8.65 -12.02
C ILE A 152 -7.92 -8.39 -12.29
N ARG A 153 -8.76 -9.33 -11.89
CA ARG A 153 -10.21 -9.17 -11.90
C ARG A 153 -10.67 -8.34 -10.72
N LEU A 154 -10.22 -8.71 -9.52
CA LEU A 154 -10.71 -8.15 -8.28
C LEU A 154 -9.66 -8.24 -7.17
N VAL A 155 -9.60 -7.21 -6.34
CA VAL A 155 -8.90 -7.20 -5.05
C VAL A 155 -9.90 -6.96 -3.93
N LYS A 156 -9.70 -7.66 -2.80
CA LYS A 156 -10.42 -7.39 -1.56
C LYS A 156 -9.48 -7.52 -0.37
N LEU A 157 -9.50 -6.55 0.55
CA LEU A 157 -8.78 -6.64 1.81
C LEU A 157 -9.74 -6.79 2.99
N SER A 158 -9.25 -7.46 4.02
CA SER A 158 -9.91 -7.52 5.33
C SER A 158 -8.85 -7.45 6.42
N LYS A 159 -9.07 -6.62 7.43
CA LYS A 159 -8.18 -6.54 8.60
C LYS A 159 -8.18 -7.88 9.35
N ILE A 160 -7.01 -8.34 9.77
CA ILE A 160 -6.80 -9.59 10.50
C ILE A 160 -6.06 -9.28 11.81
N GLN A 161 -6.85 -8.90 12.82
CA GLN A 161 -6.43 -8.41 14.15
C GLN A 161 -5.82 -7.00 14.14
#